data_AF-F3FVU8-F1
#
_entry.id   AF-F3FVU8-F1
#
_cell.length_a   1.000
_cell.length_b   1.000
_cell.length_c   1.000
_cell.angle_alpha   90.00
_cell.angle_beta   90.00
_cell.angle_gamma   90.00
#
_symmetry.space_group_name_H-M   'P 1'
#
loop_
_entity.id
_entity.type
_entity.pdbx_description
1 polymer ?
#
loop_
_entity_poly.entity_id
_entity_poly.type
_entity_poly.pdbx_seq_one_letter_code
_entity_poly.pdbx_strand_id
1 'polypeptide(L)'
;RRFSYNLGGHLTQVEEIGYSEKGERPQRSTHFERDPIGRLLAKLNDDARQDFTYDDSDRLLSIQRTPTDGGRKIGVTAEKLEFAYDILGRLTQESSPQGALTYDYDPLSNLTT
;
A
#
# COMPACT_ATOMS: atom_id res chain seq x y z
N ARG A 1 6.94 7.81 19.08
CA ARG A 1 7.23 7.43 17.67
C ARG A 1 8.34 8.33 17.15
N ARG A 2 9.21 7.83 16.27
CA ARG A 2 10.24 8.62 15.56
C ARG A 2 9.93 8.60 14.06
N PHE A 3 10.22 9.70 13.37
CA PHE A 3 9.93 9.88 11.95
C PHE A 3 11.20 10.32 11.23
N SER A 4 11.47 9.73 10.06
CA SER A 4 12.58 10.10 9.19
C SER A 4 12.05 10.59 7.85
N TYR A 5 12.69 11.61 7.28
CA TYR A 5 12.28 12.24 6.01
C TYR A 5 13.48 12.36 5.07
N ASN A 6 13.23 12.37 3.77
CA ASN A 6 14.25 12.72 2.77
C ASN A 6 14.34 14.25 2.58
N LEU A 7 15.28 14.71 1.73
CA LEU A 7 15.49 16.14 1.44
C LEU A 7 14.27 16.82 0.79
N GLY A 8 13.40 16.06 0.13
CA GLY A 8 12.13 16.55 -0.44
C GLY A 8 11.00 16.64 0.58
N GLY A 9 11.26 16.33 1.86
CA GLY A 9 10.26 16.37 2.93
C GLY A 9 9.32 15.16 2.97
N HIS A 10 9.58 14.11 2.17
CA HIS A 10 8.76 12.91 2.19
C HIS A 10 9.19 11.96 3.31
N LEU A 11 8.21 11.39 4.01
CA LEU A 11 8.40 10.38 5.04
C LEU A 11 9.05 9.12 4.43
N THR A 12 10.18 8.70 5.00
CA THR A 12 10.95 7.51 4.60
C THR A 12 10.92 6.41 5.65
N GLN A 13 10.67 6.75 6.92
CA GLN A 13 10.59 5.77 8.00
C GLN A 13 9.69 6.24 9.15
N VAL A 14 8.90 5.31 9.69
CA VAL A 14 8.24 5.44 10.99
C VAL A 14 8.82 4.39 11.91
N GLU A 15 9.19 4.80 13.11
CA GLU A 15 9.58 3.89 14.18
C GLU A 15 8.65 4.05 15.38
N GLU A 16 8.05 2.94 15.79
CA GLU A 16 7.16 2.86 16.93
C GLU A 16 7.85 2.10 18.05
N ILE A 17 8.03 2.75 19.19
CA ILE A 17 8.64 2.18 20.39
C ILE A 17 7.53 2.09 21.43
N GLY A 18 7.15 0.86 21.79
CA GLY A 18 6.24 0.60 22.89
C GLY A 18 6.98 0.51 24.22
N TYR A 19 6.22 0.57 25.30
CA TYR A 19 6.68 0.26 26.64
C TYR A 19 5.70 -0.74 27.25
N SER A 20 6.21 -1.88 27.73
CA SER A 20 5.40 -2.84 28.47
C SER A 20 5.66 -2.73 29.98
N GLU A 21 4.68 -3.14 30.79
CA GLU A 21 4.81 -3.20 32.26
C GLU A 21 5.94 -4.15 32.70
N LYS A 22 6.36 -5.09 31.83
CA LYS A 22 7.49 -6.00 32.06
C LYS A 22 8.85 -5.40 31.70
N GLY A 23 8.90 -4.13 31.32
CA GLY A 23 10.14 -3.44 30.92
C GLY A 23 10.61 -3.75 29.50
N GLU A 24 9.81 -4.45 28.69
CA GLU A 24 10.10 -4.68 27.28
C GLU A 24 9.87 -3.40 26.49
N ARG A 25 10.70 -3.20 25.45
CA ARG A 25 10.59 -2.08 24.52
C ARG A 25 10.40 -2.62 23.10
N PRO A 26 9.21 -3.14 22.75
CA PRO A 26 8.95 -3.59 21.40
C PRO A 26 9.15 -2.42 20.44
N GLN A 27 9.93 -2.65 19.39
CA GLN A 27 10.17 -1.67 18.33
C GLN A 27 9.58 -2.21 17.05
N ARG A 28 8.87 -1.37 16.31
CA ARG A 28 8.39 -1.65 14.97
C ARG A 28 8.87 -0.56 14.04
N SER A 29 9.44 -0.97 12.91
CA SER A 29 9.85 -0.05 11.86
C SER A 29 8.96 -0.24 10.63
N THR A 30 8.69 0.84 9.93
CA THR A 30 8.07 0.80 8.60
C THR A 30 8.82 1.79 7.72
N HIS A 31 9.27 1.32 6.57
CA HIS A 31 10.01 2.10 5.59
C HIS A 31 9.14 2.37 4.36
N PHE A 32 9.44 3.48 3.68
CA PHE A 32 8.72 3.95 2.50
C PHE A 32 9.71 4.32 1.40
N GLU A 33 9.52 3.73 0.23
CA GLU A 33 10.23 4.08 -1.00
C GLU A 33 9.31 4.92 -1.88
N ARG A 34 9.84 5.98 -2.51
CA ARG A 34 9.05 6.90 -3.33
C ARG A 34 9.75 7.24 -4.62
N ASP A 35 8.96 7.57 -5.63
CA ASP A 35 9.48 8.11 -6.88
C ASP A 35 9.80 9.62 -6.77
N PRO A 36 10.42 10.24 -7.79
CA PRO A 36 10.83 11.64 -7.73
C PRO A 36 9.69 12.65 -7.54
N ILE A 37 8.46 12.30 -7.90
CA ILE A 37 7.28 13.16 -7.71
C ILE A 37 6.54 12.84 -6.41
N GLY A 38 7.07 11.93 -5.59
CA GLY A 38 6.63 11.66 -4.23
C GLY A 38 5.64 10.50 -4.10
N ARG A 39 5.32 9.79 -5.17
CA ARG A 39 4.40 8.63 -5.13
C ARG A 39 5.06 7.47 -4.41
N LEU A 40 4.27 6.68 -3.69
CA LEU A 40 4.79 5.54 -2.95
C LEU A 40 5.10 4.41 -3.93
N LEU A 41 6.35 3.96 -3.99
CA LEU A 41 6.74 2.78 -4.78
C LEU A 41 6.68 1.51 -3.94
N ALA A 42 7.08 1.61 -2.67
CA ALA A 42 6.98 0.48 -1.75
C ALA A 42 6.80 0.91 -0.30
N LYS A 43 6.14 0.06 0.47
CA LYS A 43 6.06 0.10 1.93
C LYS A 43 6.53 -1.23 2.48
N LEU A 44 7.44 -1.22 3.44
CA LEU A 44 8.00 -2.46 3.99
C LEU A 44 8.17 -2.40 5.50
N ASN A 45 7.92 -3.53 6.16
CA ASN A 45 8.13 -3.77 7.58
C ASN A 45 8.63 -5.20 7.79
N ASP A 46 8.75 -5.62 9.05
CA ASP A 46 9.25 -6.96 9.39
C ASP A 46 8.38 -8.11 8.85
N ASP A 47 7.12 -7.83 8.51
CA ASP A 47 6.13 -8.83 8.10
C ASP A 47 6.00 -8.94 6.56
N ALA A 48 6.08 -7.83 5.82
CA ALA A 48 5.91 -7.82 4.38
C ALA A 48 6.49 -6.57 3.69
N ARG A 49 6.70 -6.70 2.38
CA ARG A 49 6.81 -5.59 1.42
C ARG A 49 5.51 -5.46 0.64
N GLN A 50 5.05 -4.23 0.42
CA GLN A 50 3.96 -3.89 -0.48
C GLN A 50 4.52 -3.00 -1.59
N ASP A 51 4.45 -3.45 -2.83
CA ASP A 51 4.85 -2.68 -4.01
C ASP A 51 3.62 -2.07 -4.68
N PHE A 52 3.75 -0.82 -5.14
CA PHE A 52 2.67 -0.03 -5.74
C PHE A 52 3.07 0.34 -7.17
N THR A 53 2.12 0.22 -8.09
CA THR A 53 2.35 0.58 -9.50
C THR A 53 1.28 1.55 -9.96
N TYR A 54 1.64 2.42 -10.90
CA TYR A 54 0.79 3.50 -11.37
C TYR A 54 0.81 3.55 -12.89
N ASP A 55 -0.25 4.08 -13.48
CA ASP A 55 -0.23 4.51 -14.87
C ASP A 55 0.38 5.92 -15.03
N ASP A 56 0.46 6.36 -16.28
CA ASP A 56 0.99 7.67 -16.64
C ASP A 56 0.11 8.85 -16.18
N SER A 57 -1.14 8.58 -15.80
CA SER A 57 -2.09 9.56 -15.25
C SER A 57 -2.11 9.59 -13.72
N ASP A 58 -1.11 8.97 -13.09
CA ASP A 58 -0.97 8.87 -11.64
C ASP A 58 -2.10 8.10 -10.93
N ARG A 59 -2.71 7.14 -11.61
CA ARG A 59 -3.71 6.24 -11.02
C ARG A 59 -3.05 4.94 -10.61
N LEU A 60 -3.40 4.44 -9.42
CA LEU A 60 -2.84 3.21 -8.87
C LEU A 60 -3.34 2.00 -9.67
N LEU A 61 -2.45 1.23 -10.29
CA LEU A 61 -2.80 0.04 -11.06
C LEU A 61 -2.77 -1.24 -10.23
N SER A 62 -1.82 -1.38 -9.30
CA SER A 62 -1.75 -2.57 -8.45
C SER A 62 -1.03 -2.35 -7.14
N ILE A 63 -1.39 -3.18 -6.16
CA ILE A 63 -0.68 -3.36 -4.89
C ILE A 63 -0.29 -4.83 -4.79
N GLN A 64 1.00 -5.13 -4.70
CA GLN A 64 1.51 -6.48 -4.49
C GLN A 64 2.11 -6.60 -3.09
N ARG A 65 1.50 -7.42 -2.23
CA ARG A 65 2.10 -7.84 -0.95
C ARG A 65 2.97 -9.07 -1.16
N THR A 66 4.22 -8.97 -0.69
CA THR A 66 5.19 -10.07 -0.62
C THR A 66 5.59 -10.26 0.84
N PRO A 67 5.20 -11.36 1.50
CA PRO A 67 5.52 -11.58 2.91
C PRO A 67 7.01 -11.89 3.08
N THR A 68 7.60 -11.41 4.18
CA THR A 68 8.94 -11.83 4.61
C THR A 68 8.90 -13.25 5.19
N ASP A 69 10.06 -13.83 5.50
CA ASP A 69 10.13 -15.08 6.26
C ASP A 69 9.47 -14.98 7.63
N GLY A 70 9.60 -13.83 8.29
CA GLY A 70 8.95 -13.53 9.57
C GLY A 70 7.44 -13.47 9.43
N GLY A 71 6.94 -12.72 8.44
CA GLY A 71 5.52 -12.60 8.15
C GLY A 71 4.88 -13.94 7.82
N ARG A 72 5.54 -14.78 7.01
CA ARG A 72 5.04 -16.12 6.68
C ARG A 72 4.83 -16.99 7.93
N LYS A 73 5.72 -16.91 8.93
CA LYS A 73 5.61 -17.67 10.18
C LYS A 73 4.41 -17.27 11.04
N ILE A 74 3.93 -16.04 10.90
CA ILE A 74 2.74 -15.52 11.61
C ILE A 74 1.50 -15.48 10.72
N GLY A 75 1.54 -16.12 9.54
CA GLY A 75 0.39 -16.30 8.66
C GLY A 75 0.16 -15.19 7.62
N VAL A 76 1.11 -14.27 7.43
CA VAL A 76 1.01 -13.29 6.34
C VAL A 76 1.23 -13.99 5.00
N THR A 77 0.26 -13.83 4.10
CA THR A 77 0.27 -14.41 2.76
C THR A 77 0.57 -13.37 1.69
N ALA A 78 1.08 -13.81 0.54
CA ALA A 78 1.15 -12.97 -0.64
C ALA A 78 -0.26 -12.63 -1.12
N GLU A 79 -0.43 -11.42 -1.67
CA GLU A 79 -1.70 -10.92 -2.17
C GLU A 79 -1.44 -9.88 -3.25
N LYS A 80 -2.27 -9.87 -4.29
CA LYS A 80 -2.22 -8.86 -5.36
C LYS A 80 -3.60 -8.24 -5.51
N LEU A 81 -3.65 -6.91 -5.47
CA LEU A 81 -4.83 -6.13 -5.83
C LEU A 81 -4.55 -5.43 -7.15
N GLU A 82 -5.52 -5.43 -8.05
CA GLU A 82 -5.45 -4.76 -9.35
C GLU A 82 -6.65 -3.84 -9.54
N PHE A 83 -6.41 -2.68 -10.14
CA PHE A 83 -7.40 -1.63 -10.33
C PHE A 83 -7.49 -1.28 -11.81
N ALA A 84 -8.71 -1.23 -12.34
CA ALA A 84 -8.97 -0.81 -13.71
C ALA A 84 -9.76 0.49 -13.73
N TYR A 85 -9.51 1.30 -14.74
CA TYR A 85 -10.14 2.60 -14.89
C TYR A 85 -10.67 2.79 -16.31
N ASP A 86 -11.75 3.58 -16.44
CA ASP A 86 -12.20 4.04 -17.74
C ASP A 86 -11.38 5.24 -18.25
N ILE A 87 -11.73 5.70 -19.45
CA ILE A 87 -11.10 6.84 -20.12
C ILE A 87 -11.32 8.18 -19.39
N LEU A 88 -12.30 8.25 -18.49
CA LEU A 88 -12.61 9.45 -17.70
C LEU A 88 -11.88 9.47 -16.36
N GLY A 89 -11.09 8.44 -16.04
CA GLY A 89 -10.39 8.37 -14.75
C GLY A 89 -11.14 7.60 -13.68
N ARG A 90 -12.34 7.08 -13.95
CA ARG A 90 -13.20 6.46 -12.93
C ARG A 90 -12.82 5.00 -12.75
N LEU A 91 -12.78 4.54 -11.50
CA LEU A 91 -12.47 3.16 -11.15
C LEU A 91 -13.60 2.25 -11.62
N THR A 92 -13.33 1.31 -12.53
CA THR A 92 -14.34 0.39 -13.05
C THR A 92 -14.20 -1.02 -12.51
N GLN A 93 -13.04 -1.37 -11.95
CA GLN A 93 -12.84 -2.70 -11.37
C GLN A 93 -11.78 -2.70 -10.27
N GLU A 94 -12.04 -3.45 -9.21
CA GLU A 94 -11.07 -3.89 -8.21
C GLU A 94 -10.98 -5.42 -8.26
N SER A 95 -9.81 -5.98 -8.52
CA SER A 95 -9.58 -7.43 -8.55
C SER A 95 -8.68 -7.84 -7.39
N SER A 96 -9.09 -8.84 -6.64
CA SER A 96 -8.34 -9.46 -5.55
C SER A 96 -8.34 -10.99 -5.69
N PRO A 97 -7.53 -11.72 -4.90
CA PRO A 97 -7.59 -13.18 -4.89
C PRO A 97 -8.95 -13.74 -4.45
N GLN A 98 -9.77 -12.93 -3.78
CA GLN A 98 -11.09 -13.34 -3.29
C GLN A 98 -12.21 -13.05 -4.29
N GLY A 99 -11.93 -12.33 -5.38
CA GLY A 99 -12.90 -12.00 -6.42
C GLY A 99 -12.67 -10.61 -7.00
N ALA A 100 -13.58 -10.18 -7.87
CA ALA A 100 -13.55 -8.83 -8.43
C ALA A 100 -14.85 -8.07 -8.10
N LEU A 101 -14.70 -6.78 -7.82
CA LEU A 101 -15.79 -5.82 -7.75
C LEU A 101 -15.75 -4.98 -9.03
N THR A 102 -16.90 -4.79 -9.66
CA THR A 102 -17.04 -4.00 -10.90
C THR A 102 -17.96 -2.83 -10.62
N TYR A 103 -17.62 -1.67 -11.18
CA TYR A 103 -18.33 -0.42 -11.00
C TYR A 103 -18.76 0.13 -12.36
N ASP A 104 -20.05 0.43 -12.47
CA ASP A 104 -20.63 1.07 -13.65
C ASP A 104 -21.09 2.48 -13.29
N TYR A 105 -21.04 3.37 -14.28
CA TYR A 105 -21.42 4.76 -14.11
C TYR A 105 -22.36 5.24 -15.20
N ASP A 106 -23.33 6.06 -14.83
CA ASP A 106 -24.18 6.77 -15.77
C ASP A 106 -23.43 7.96 -16.45
N PRO A 107 -24.02 8.62 -17.46
CA PRO A 107 -23.41 9.79 -18.11
C PRO A 107 -23.19 10.99 -17.19
N LEU A 108 -23.88 11.07 -16.05
CA LEU A 108 -23.70 12.09 -15.02
C LEU A 108 -22.64 11.69 -13.99
N SER A 109 -21.97 10.55 -14.19
CA SER A 109 -20.97 9.96 -13.31
C SER A 109 -21.49 9.52 -11.95
N ASN A 110 -22.78 9.19 -11.85
CA ASN A 110 -23.30 8.49 -10.69
C ASN A 110 -22.98 7.00 -10.78
N LEU A 111 -22.63 6.38 -9.65
CA LEU A 111 -22.43 4.94 -9.54
C LEU A 111 -23.76 4.20 -9.71
N THR A 112 -23.80 3.21 -10.60
CA THR A 112 -25.02 2.44 -10.88
C THR A 112 -24.94 0.97 -10.43
N THR A 113 -23.74 0.44 -10.18
CA THR A 113 -23.48 -0.91 -9.67
C THR A 113 -22.31 -0.88 -8.71
#